data_AF-A0A969SDQ6-F1
#
_entry.id   AF-A0A969SDQ6-F1
#
_cell.length_a   1.000
_cell.length_b   1.000
_cell.length_c   1.000
_cell.angle_alpha   90.00
_cell.angle_beta   90.00
_cell.angle_gamma   90.00
#
_symmetry.space_group_name_H-M   'P 1'
#
loop_
_entity.id
_entity.type
_entity.pdbx_description
1 polymer ?
#
loop_
_entity_poly.entity_id
_entity_poly.type
_entity_poly.pdbx_seq_one_letter_code
_entity_poly.pdbx_strand_id
1 'polypeptide(L)'
;MGGLNFRRRLSFLTSRAQLVHLRSRNGQLEVEGLDRWYRYWRDPYHLLLTVPWWVFVVLLTLGYVGVNALFAWAYLLDPNPEAIANAKPDDFADAFFFSVQTLGSIGYGAMHPTTLYTNSLVALEAMASMISIALITGLAFTRFARSQARVSFSEVAVVEPFEGHPTLVFRTANRRRNQILEAQLKVYLLRDEISQEGQAMRRFYQLDLIQNETP
;
A
#
# COMPACT_ATOMS: atom_id res chain seq x y z
N MET A 1 -69.05 26.15 0.60
CA MET A 1 -68.20 26.44 1.79
C MET A 1 -67.34 25.20 2.05
N GLY A 2 -66.10 25.05 1.59
CA GLY A 2 -65.10 26.01 1.15
C GLY A 2 -63.92 26.04 2.11
N GLY A 3 -63.04 25.03 2.04
CA GLY A 3 -61.63 25.13 2.47
C GLY A 3 -61.26 24.65 3.88
N LEU A 4 -60.92 23.37 4.02
CA LEU A 4 -60.15 22.84 5.16
C LEU A 4 -58.75 22.44 4.69
N ASN A 5 -57.79 23.34 4.97
CA ASN A 5 -56.39 23.11 5.29
C ASN A 5 -55.64 21.95 4.59
N PHE A 6 -55.16 22.20 3.36
CA PHE A 6 -54.22 21.34 2.62
C PHE A 6 -52.81 21.96 2.48
N ARG A 7 -52.24 22.56 3.53
CA ARG A 7 -50.93 23.26 3.41
C ARG A 7 -49.94 23.08 4.57
N ARG A 8 -49.94 21.94 5.28
CA ARG A 8 -49.01 21.74 6.40
C ARG A 8 -48.34 20.35 6.53
N ARG A 9 -48.03 19.66 5.43
CA ARG A 9 -47.28 18.38 5.48
C ARG A 9 -46.24 18.17 4.36
N LEU A 10 -45.54 19.22 3.94
CA LEU A 10 -44.46 19.12 2.94
C LEU A 10 -43.26 19.99 3.32
N SER A 11 -42.65 19.75 4.48
CA SER A 11 -41.45 20.50 4.90
C SER A 11 -40.35 19.67 5.57
N PHE A 12 -40.29 18.35 5.36
CA PHE A 12 -39.24 17.49 5.95
C PHE A 12 -38.51 16.58 4.94
N LEU A 13 -38.41 16.98 3.66
CA LEU A 13 -37.68 16.21 2.63
C LEU A 13 -36.52 16.97 2.00
N THR A 14 -35.72 17.67 2.82
CA THR A 14 -34.41 18.19 2.38
C THR A 14 -33.34 17.91 3.44
N SER A 15 -33.26 16.66 3.91
CA SER A 15 -31.96 16.14 4.27
C SER A 15 -31.27 15.83 2.95
N ARG A 16 -30.25 16.62 2.60
CA ARG A 16 -29.27 16.26 1.58
C ARG A 16 -28.61 14.96 2.06
N ALA A 17 -29.22 13.81 1.79
CA ALA A 17 -28.51 12.56 1.75
C ALA A 17 -27.42 12.80 0.70
N GLN A 18 -26.18 12.98 1.16
CA GLN A 18 -25.04 12.96 0.27
C GLN A 18 -25.14 11.62 -0.46
N LEU A 19 -25.54 11.68 -1.73
CA LEU A 19 -25.49 10.55 -2.64
C LEU A 19 -24.01 10.19 -2.74
N VAL A 20 -23.53 9.35 -1.83
CA VAL A 20 -22.23 8.72 -1.96
C VAL A 20 -22.38 7.79 -3.14
N HIS A 21 -21.89 8.27 -4.29
CA HIS A 21 -21.97 7.58 -5.55
C HIS A 21 -20.93 6.45 -5.51
N LEU A 22 -21.34 5.29 -4.97
CA LEU A 22 -20.50 4.09 -4.99
C LEU A 22 -20.46 3.57 -6.41
N ARG A 23 -19.47 4.02 -7.19
CA ARG A 23 -19.23 3.51 -8.54
C ARG A 23 -18.48 2.19 -8.40
N SER A 24 -19.19 1.07 -8.59
CA SER A 24 -18.56 -0.25 -8.70
C SER A 24 -17.85 -0.35 -10.05
N ARG A 25 -16.52 -0.32 -10.05
CA ARG A 25 -15.71 -0.64 -11.23
C ARG A 25 -14.91 -1.90 -10.90
N ASN A 26 -15.15 -2.98 -11.64
CA ASN A 26 -14.45 -4.26 -11.51
C ASN A 26 -14.57 -4.96 -10.12
N GLY A 27 -15.71 -4.83 -9.44
CA GLY A 27 -15.96 -5.53 -8.17
C GLY A 27 -15.27 -4.92 -6.95
N GLN A 28 -14.68 -3.72 -7.07
CA GLN A 28 -14.20 -2.94 -5.93
C GLN A 28 -15.21 -1.83 -5.61
N LEU A 29 -15.67 -1.80 -4.36
CA LEU A 29 -16.48 -0.71 -3.83
C LEU A 29 -15.54 0.45 -3.50
N GLU A 30 -15.41 1.39 -4.43
CA GLU A 30 -14.67 2.62 -4.20
C GLU A 30 -15.57 3.60 -3.43
N VAL A 31 -15.31 3.76 -2.14
CA VAL A 31 -15.96 4.80 -1.33
C VAL A 31 -15.24 6.11 -1.62
N GLU A 32 -15.75 6.89 -2.58
CA GLU A 32 -15.27 8.25 -2.85
C GLU A 32 -15.33 9.08 -1.55
N GLY A 33 -14.17 9.43 -0.99
CA GLY A 33 -14.04 10.28 0.20
C GLY A 33 -12.97 9.90 1.21
N LEU A 34 -12.37 8.71 1.10
CA LEU A 34 -11.31 8.25 2.04
C LEU A 34 -9.88 8.36 1.48
N ASP A 35 -9.71 8.57 0.17
CA ASP A 35 -8.40 8.66 -0.48
C ASP A 35 -7.86 10.09 -0.46
N ARG A 36 -7.31 10.50 0.68
CA ARG A 36 -6.46 11.70 0.76
C ARG A 36 -5.00 11.29 0.74
N TRP A 37 -4.37 11.53 -0.40
CA TRP A 37 -2.93 11.42 -0.67
C TRP A 37 -2.02 12.01 0.43
N TYR A 38 -2.50 12.99 1.20
CA TYR A 38 -1.76 13.58 2.34
C TYR A 38 -1.51 12.62 3.52
N ARG A 39 -2.17 11.46 3.61
CA ARG A 39 -1.97 10.49 4.70
C ARG A 39 -0.77 9.54 4.48
N TYR A 40 -0.19 9.50 3.28
CA TYR A 40 0.94 8.62 2.93
C TYR A 40 2.24 8.93 3.69
N TRP A 41 2.49 10.19 4.05
CA TRP A 41 3.68 10.57 4.83
C TRP A 41 3.66 10.07 6.28
N ARG A 42 2.48 9.67 6.79
CA ARG A 42 2.33 9.06 8.12
C ARG A 42 2.45 7.54 8.12
N ASP A 43 2.56 6.92 6.95
CA ASP A 43 2.62 5.46 6.81
C ASP A 43 3.64 5.03 5.74
N PRO A 44 4.95 5.20 6.03
CA PRO A 44 6.00 4.83 5.09
C PRO A 44 5.98 3.34 4.75
N TYR A 45 5.52 2.50 5.68
CA TYR A 45 5.37 1.07 5.47
C TYR A 45 4.31 0.77 4.41
N HIS A 46 3.11 1.34 4.51
CA HIS A 46 2.07 1.15 3.49
C HIS A 46 2.46 1.72 2.13
N LEU A 47 3.12 2.88 2.08
CA LEU A 47 3.63 3.46 0.83
C LEU A 47 4.58 2.47 0.14
N LEU A 48 5.60 2.00 0.86
CA LEU A 48 6.59 1.08 0.34
C LEU A 48 6.02 -0.26 -0.11
N LEU A 49 4.85 -0.68 0.40
CA LEU A 49 4.16 -1.90 -0.02
C LEU A 49 3.20 -1.72 -1.22
N THR A 50 2.76 -0.49 -1.52
CA THR A 50 1.69 -0.23 -2.50
C THR A 50 2.20 0.34 -3.81
N VAL A 51 3.34 1.03 -3.81
CA VAL A 51 3.97 1.57 -5.02
C VAL A 51 4.30 0.49 -6.05
N PRO A 52 4.35 0.80 -7.37
CA PRO A 52 4.79 -0.17 -8.37
C PRO A 52 6.26 -0.56 -8.18
N TRP A 53 6.66 -1.73 -8.70
CA TRP A 53 8.01 -2.28 -8.49
C TRP A 53 9.14 -1.35 -8.90
N TRP A 54 9.01 -0.62 -10.01
CA TRP A 54 10.05 0.31 -10.45
C TRP A 54 10.22 1.49 -9.48
N VAL A 55 9.12 2.03 -8.94
CA VAL A 55 9.18 3.09 -7.91
C VAL A 55 9.85 2.54 -6.66
N PHE A 56 9.52 1.31 -6.27
CA PHE A 56 10.15 0.66 -5.12
C PHE A 56 11.67 0.58 -5.28
N VAL A 57 12.17 0.12 -6.43
CA VAL A 57 13.62 0.06 -6.71
C VAL A 57 14.25 1.46 -6.70
N VAL A 58 13.62 2.44 -7.35
CA VAL A 58 14.13 3.83 -7.37
C VAL A 58 14.21 4.42 -5.95
N LEU A 59 13.19 4.21 -5.12
CA LEU A 59 13.20 4.67 -3.73
C LEU A 59 14.32 4.01 -2.91
N LEU A 60 14.55 2.71 -3.09
CA LEU A 60 15.67 2.02 -2.44
C LEU A 60 17.02 2.58 -2.91
N THR A 61 17.19 2.81 -4.21
CA THR A 61 18.42 3.40 -4.76
C THR A 61 18.66 4.81 -4.22
N LEU A 62 17.62 5.66 -4.18
CA LEU A 62 17.72 7.00 -3.62
C LEU A 62 18.04 6.98 -2.12
N GLY A 63 17.42 6.06 -1.36
CA GLY A 63 17.73 5.85 0.05
C GLY A 63 19.18 5.40 0.26
N TYR A 64 19.65 4.44 -0.54
CA TYR A 64 21.04 3.98 -0.51
C TYR A 64 22.02 5.13 -0.81
N VAL A 65 21.82 5.88 -1.90
CA VAL A 65 22.65 7.05 -2.24
C VAL A 65 22.59 8.10 -1.12
N GLY A 66 21.42 8.35 -0.54
CA GLY A 66 21.25 9.31 0.55
C GLY A 66 22.00 8.92 1.83
N VAL A 67 21.96 7.64 2.21
CA VAL A 67 22.71 7.12 3.37
C VAL A 67 24.22 7.23 3.11
N ASN A 68 24.70 6.83 1.94
CA ASN A 68 26.13 6.96 1.62
C ASN A 68 26.58 8.43 1.57
N ALA A 69 25.76 9.33 1.05
CA ALA A 69 26.06 10.77 1.06
C ALA A 69 26.12 11.32 2.49
N LEU A 70 25.24 10.86 3.39
CA LEU A 70 25.27 11.25 4.80
C LEU A 70 26.55 10.79 5.50
N PHE A 71 26.97 9.54 5.29
CA PHE A 71 28.22 9.03 5.85
C PHE A 71 29.44 9.71 5.23
N ALA A 72 29.44 9.98 3.93
CA ALA A 72 30.47 10.78 3.28
C ALA A 72 30.62 12.16 3.93
N TRP A 73 29.52 12.85 4.23
CA TRP A 73 29.58 14.12 4.95
C TRP A 73 30.12 13.95 6.36
N ALA A 74 29.73 12.88 7.06
CA ALA A 74 30.25 12.58 8.39
C ALA A 74 31.77 12.31 8.36
N TYR A 75 32.29 11.62 7.35
CA TYR A 75 33.72 11.40 7.18
C TYR A 75 34.50 12.70 6.95
N LEU A 76 33.93 13.65 6.19
CA LEU A 76 34.53 14.97 5.97
C LEU A 76 34.54 15.88 7.22
N LEU A 77 33.85 15.49 8.31
CA LEU A 77 33.93 16.22 9.58
C LEU A 77 35.19 15.87 10.39
N ASP A 78 35.93 14.83 10.00
CA ASP A 78 37.22 14.53 10.63
C ASP A 78 38.22 15.64 10.26
N PRO A 79 38.78 16.39 11.23
CA PRO A 79 39.73 17.46 10.95
C PRO A 79 41.07 16.95 10.41
N ASN A 80 41.32 15.64 10.43
CA ASN A 80 42.55 15.06 9.91
C ASN A 80 42.48 14.92 8.38
N PRO A 81 43.38 15.57 7.61
CA PRO A 81 43.40 15.49 6.14
C PRO A 81 43.65 14.08 5.59
N GLU A 82 44.19 13.19 6.42
CA GLU A 82 44.51 11.80 6.08
C GLU A 82 43.55 10.80 6.75
N ALA A 83 42.37 11.24 7.21
CA ALA A 83 41.37 10.42 7.89
C ALA A 83 40.97 9.15 7.10
N ILE A 84 40.93 9.26 5.78
CA ILE A 84 40.80 8.16 4.82
C ILE A 84 42.10 8.06 4.03
N ALA A 85 42.81 6.94 4.18
CA ALA A 85 44.04 6.70 3.42
C ALA A 85 43.75 6.66 1.92
N ASN A 86 44.65 7.23 1.12
CA ASN A 86 44.58 7.29 -0.35
C ASN A 86 43.35 8.03 -0.94
N ALA A 87 42.58 8.74 -0.11
CA ALA A 87 41.58 9.70 -0.56
C ALA A 87 42.23 11.09 -0.70
N LYS A 88 41.71 11.92 -1.61
CA LYS A 88 42.08 13.33 -1.65
C LYS A 88 41.50 14.06 -0.42
N PRO A 89 42.28 14.95 0.22
CA PRO A 89 41.77 15.77 1.32
C PRO A 89 40.53 16.56 0.90
N ASP A 90 39.51 16.56 1.76
CA ASP A 90 38.24 17.27 1.57
C ASP A 90 37.45 16.93 0.29
N ASP A 91 37.73 15.80 -0.37
CA ASP A 91 36.99 15.37 -1.57
C ASP A 91 35.77 14.52 -1.21
N PHE A 92 34.58 15.08 -1.43
CA PHE A 92 33.31 14.38 -1.23
C PHE A 92 33.18 13.13 -2.10
N ALA A 93 33.72 13.12 -3.31
CA ALA A 93 33.59 11.96 -4.19
C ALA A 93 34.32 10.75 -3.62
N ASP A 94 35.57 10.93 -3.17
CA ASP A 94 36.36 9.87 -2.56
C ASP A 94 35.73 9.39 -1.25
N ALA A 95 35.25 10.31 -0.39
CA ALA A 95 34.52 9.95 0.84
C ALA A 95 33.20 9.19 0.55
N PHE A 96 32.48 9.57 -0.50
CA PHE A 96 31.26 8.87 -0.95
C PHE A 96 31.57 7.47 -1.46
N PHE A 97 32.58 7.30 -2.29
CA PHE A 97 32.97 5.96 -2.78
C PHE A 97 33.58 5.09 -1.68
N PHE A 98 34.23 5.69 -0.68
CA PHE A 98 34.65 4.98 0.53
C PHE A 98 33.43 4.47 1.33
N SER A 99 32.44 5.32 1.56
CA SER A 99 31.17 4.94 2.19
C SER A 99 30.46 3.82 1.40
N VAL A 100 30.37 3.92 0.08
CA VAL A 100 29.80 2.86 -0.79
C VAL A 100 30.50 1.52 -0.59
N GLN A 101 31.83 1.51 -0.52
CA GLN A 101 32.62 0.31 -0.29
C GLN A 101 32.42 -0.27 1.11
N THR A 102 32.25 0.58 2.12
CA THR A 102 32.03 0.20 3.51
C THR A 102 30.61 -0.31 3.74
N LEU A 103 29.59 0.46 3.38
CA LEU A 103 28.18 0.11 3.50
C LEU A 103 27.85 -1.14 2.66
N GLY A 104 28.43 -1.27 1.46
CA GLY A 104 28.28 -2.44 0.60
C GLY A 104 29.08 -3.67 1.05
N SER A 105 29.89 -3.57 2.10
CA SER A 105 30.85 -4.60 2.53
C SER A 105 31.79 -5.08 1.41
N ILE A 106 32.10 -4.21 0.44
CA ILE A 106 32.98 -4.49 -0.68
C ILE A 106 34.43 -4.42 -0.22
N GLY A 107 34.79 -3.34 0.48
CA GLY A 107 36.09 -3.14 1.11
C GLY A 107 37.30 -3.46 0.22
N TYR A 108 37.47 -2.75 -0.91
CA TYR A 108 38.61 -3.01 -1.81
C TYR A 108 39.99 -2.85 -1.15
N GLY A 109 40.07 -2.14 -0.02
CA GLY A 109 41.27 -1.99 0.80
C GLY A 109 42.20 -0.85 0.35
N ALA A 110 42.00 -0.30 -0.85
CA ALA A 110 42.73 0.86 -1.33
C ALA A 110 42.47 2.10 -0.44
N MET A 111 41.22 2.35 -0.08
CA MET A 111 40.83 3.35 0.91
C MET A 111 40.48 2.65 2.23
N HIS A 112 41.05 3.12 3.34
CA HIS A 112 40.82 2.59 4.67
C HIS A 112 40.91 3.69 5.74
N PRO A 113 40.19 3.54 6.87
CA PRO A 113 40.19 4.55 7.92
C PRO A 113 41.51 4.54 8.70
N THR A 114 42.09 5.71 8.95
CA THR A 114 43.37 5.85 9.68
C THR A 114 43.20 6.38 11.11
N THR A 115 42.11 7.11 11.36
CA THR A 115 41.83 7.75 12.65
C THR A 115 40.83 6.94 13.47
N LEU A 116 40.84 7.14 14.79
CA LEU A 116 39.86 6.50 15.69
C LEU A 116 38.43 6.96 15.38
N TYR A 117 38.24 8.22 14.99
CA TYR A 117 36.96 8.78 14.61
C TYR A 117 36.40 8.08 13.36
N THR A 118 37.18 8.01 12.29
CA THR A 118 36.76 7.37 11.03
C THR A 118 36.54 5.87 11.21
N ASN A 119 37.38 5.18 12.00
CA ASN A 119 37.15 3.77 12.35
C ASN A 119 35.82 3.57 13.11
N SER A 120 35.47 4.50 14.02
CA SER A 120 34.20 4.44 14.76
C SER A 120 33.01 4.65 13.83
N LEU A 121 33.12 5.58 12.87
CA LEU A 121 32.11 5.78 11.84
C LEU A 121 31.94 4.56 10.95
N VAL A 122 33.03 3.92 10.51
CA VAL A 122 33.00 2.67 9.74
C VAL A 122 32.25 1.57 10.49
N ALA A 123 32.48 1.44 11.80
CA ALA A 123 31.76 0.46 12.63
C ALA A 123 30.25 0.75 12.70
N LEU A 124 29.86 2.03 12.85
CA LEU A 124 28.46 2.44 12.83
C LEU A 124 27.81 2.22 11.46
N GLU A 125 28.54 2.52 10.39
CA GLU A 125 28.12 2.31 9.01
C GLU A 125 27.90 0.83 8.70
N ALA A 126 28.81 -0.04 9.15
CA ALA A 126 28.65 -1.49 9.02
C ALA A 126 27.40 -2.01 9.75
N MET A 127 27.12 -1.52 10.97
CA MET A 127 25.91 -1.89 11.70
C MET A 127 24.64 -1.39 11.02
N ALA A 128 24.66 -0.16 10.50
CA ALA A 128 23.55 0.40 9.72
C ALA A 128 23.29 -0.38 8.42
N SER A 129 24.35 -0.86 7.75
CA SER A 129 24.24 -1.74 6.59
C SER A 129 23.50 -3.04 6.91
N MET A 130 23.91 -3.74 7.97
CA MET A 130 23.27 -4.99 8.39
C MET A 130 21.77 -4.81 8.65
N ILE A 131 21.39 -3.75 9.36
CA ILE A 131 19.99 -3.43 9.64
C ILE A 131 19.25 -3.12 8.33
N SER A 132 19.85 -2.32 7.44
CA SER A 132 19.25 -1.93 6.17
C SER A 132 19.00 -3.12 5.26
N ILE A 133 19.99 -4.04 5.12
CA ILE A 133 19.84 -5.26 4.32
C ILE A 133 18.71 -6.13 4.87
N ALA A 134 18.63 -6.32 6.19
CA ALA A 134 17.57 -7.09 6.82
C ALA A 134 16.18 -6.50 6.54
N LEU A 135 16.02 -5.18 6.71
CA LEU A 135 14.76 -4.47 6.45
C LEU A 135 14.35 -4.52 4.98
N ILE A 136 15.27 -4.24 4.06
CA ILE A 136 15.01 -4.27 2.61
C ILE A 136 14.60 -5.68 2.18
N THR A 137 15.29 -6.71 2.68
CA THR A 137 14.98 -8.11 2.38
C THR A 137 13.58 -8.49 2.87
N GLY A 138 13.25 -8.15 4.13
CA GLY A 138 11.93 -8.40 4.70
C GLY A 138 10.82 -7.70 3.91
N LEU A 139 11.04 -6.44 3.55
CA LEU A 139 10.09 -5.65 2.77
C LEU A 139 9.89 -6.18 1.36
N ALA A 140 10.98 -6.58 0.69
CA ALA A 140 10.91 -7.23 -0.62
C ALA A 140 10.12 -8.54 -0.53
N PHE A 141 10.38 -9.38 0.48
CA PHE A 141 9.63 -10.61 0.72
C PHE A 141 8.14 -10.34 0.94
N THR A 142 7.78 -9.37 1.79
CA THR A 142 6.37 -8.99 2.00
C THR A 142 5.70 -8.52 0.71
N ARG A 143 6.40 -7.74 -0.12
CA ARG A 143 5.89 -7.31 -1.43
C ARG A 143 5.67 -8.49 -2.38
N PHE A 144 6.60 -9.45 -2.42
CA PHE A 144 6.46 -10.66 -3.23
C PHE A 144 5.33 -11.57 -2.73
N ALA A 145 5.19 -11.71 -1.42
CA ALA A 145 4.16 -12.53 -0.78
C ALA A 145 2.74 -12.00 -1.00
N ARG A 146 2.60 -10.70 -1.30
CA ARG A 146 1.30 -10.07 -1.54
C ARG A 146 0.72 -10.50 -2.89
N SER A 147 0.07 -11.66 -2.92
CA SER A 147 -0.66 -12.12 -4.08
C SER A 147 -1.88 -11.23 -4.32
N GLN A 148 -1.99 -10.65 -5.52
CA GLN A 148 -3.23 -10.03 -5.96
C GLN A 148 -4.07 -11.09 -6.66
N ALA A 149 -5.20 -11.45 -6.05
CA ALA A 149 -6.22 -12.28 -6.69
C ALA A 149 -6.71 -11.55 -7.95
N ARG A 150 -6.51 -12.15 -9.12
CA ARG A 150 -7.00 -11.63 -10.40
C ARG A 150 -8.25 -12.40 -10.80
N VAL A 151 -9.35 -12.11 -10.11
CA VAL A 151 -10.67 -12.68 -10.42
C VAL A 151 -11.40 -11.75 -11.37
N SER A 152 -11.99 -12.30 -12.43
CA SER A 152 -12.94 -11.62 -13.31
C SER A 152 -14.36 -12.05 -12.97
N PHE A 153 -15.29 -11.10 -13.00
CA PHE A 153 -16.72 -11.32 -12.83
C PHE A 153 -17.43 -11.16 -14.17
N SER A 154 -18.59 -11.80 -14.35
CA SER A 154 -19.48 -11.53 -15.49
C SER A 154 -19.96 -10.08 -15.45
N GLU A 155 -20.12 -9.47 -16.62
CA GLU A 155 -20.60 -8.08 -16.74
C GLU A 155 -22.05 -7.93 -16.28
N VAL A 156 -22.84 -9.00 -16.36
CA VAL A 156 -24.23 -9.04 -15.96
C VAL A 156 -24.48 -10.18 -14.98
N ALA A 157 -25.47 -9.98 -14.12
CA ALA A 157 -26.10 -11.03 -13.31
C ALA A 157 -27.53 -11.22 -13.85
N VAL A 158 -28.01 -12.45 -13.83
CA VAL A 158 -29.34 -12.82 -14.33
C VAL A 158 -30.15 -13.49 -13.23
N VAL A 159 -31.47 -13.35 -13.29
CA VAL A 159 -32.39 -14.11 -12.43
C VAL A 159 -33.07 -15.14 -13.30
N GLU A 160 -32.81 -16.41 -13.02
CA GLU A 160 -33.37 -17.54 -13.77
C GLU A 160 -33.93 -18.59 -12.80
N PRO A 161 -34.91 -19.40 -13.21
CA PRO A 161 -35.38 -20.50 -12.39
C PRO A 161 -34.31 -21.59 -12.29
N PHE A 162 -33.87 -21.91 -11.06
CA PHE A 162 -32.99 -23.05 -10.76
C PHE A 162 -33.65 -23.88 -9.65
N GLU A 163 -33.79 -25.19 -9.89
CA GLU A 163 -34.51 -26.12 -8.99
C GLU A 163 -35.91 -25.62 -8.55
N GLY A 164 -36.61 -24.91 -9.45
CA GLY A 164 -37.97 -24.40 -9.21
C GLY A 164 -38.03 -23.08 -8.42
N HIS A 165 -36.89 -22.51 -8.03
CA HIS A 165 -36.81 -21.22 -7.35
C HIS A 165 -36.18 -20.14 -8.24
N PRO A 166 -36.62 -18.87 -8.18
CA PRO A 166 -35.93 -17.78 -8.84
C PRO A 166 -34.58 -17.53 -8.18
N THR A 167 -33.49 -17.74 -8.92
CA THR A 167 -32.12 -17.70 -8.40
C THR A 167 -31.30 -16.64 -9.13
N LEU A 168 -30.57 -15.83 -8.37
CA LEU A 168 -29.63 -14.86 -8.91
C LEU A 168 -28.32 -15.57 -9.29
N VAL A 169 -27.93 -15.48 -10.55
CA VAL A 169 -26.75 -16.15 -11.10
C VAL A 169 -25.78 -15.13 -11.68
N PHE A 170 -24.50 -15.27 -11.34
CA PHE A 170 -23.38 -14.55 -11.95
C PHE A 170 -22.18 -15.49 -12.03
N ARG A 171 -21.22 -15.19 -12.92
CA ARG A 171 -20.05 -16.04 -13.14
C ARG A 171 -18.80 -15.35 -12.64
N THR A 172 -17.87 -16.14 -12.12
CA THR A 172 -16.52 -15.69 -11.76
C THR A 172 -15.51 -16.58 -12.46
N ALA A 173 -14.33 -16.04 -12.76
CA ALA A 173 -13.24 -16.80 -13.33
C ALA A 173 -11.91 -16.31 -12.76
N ASN A 174 -11.02 -17.24 -12.46
CA ASN A 174 -9.65 -16.94 -12.12
C ASN A 174 -8.85 -16.65 -13.40
N ARG A 175 -8.25 -15.46 -13.52
CA ARG A 175 -7.45 -15.08 -14.69
C ARG A 175 -6.04 -15.66 -14.68
N ARG A 176 -5.62 -16.36 -13.61
CA ARG A 176 -4.34 -17.06 -13.53
C ARG A 176 -4.48 -18.55 -13.90
N ARG A 177 -3.40 -19.13 -14.41
CA ARG A 177 -3.31 -20.59 -14.68
C ARG A 177 -3.19 -21.45 -13.41
N ASN A 178 -2.92 -20.83 -12.26
CA ASN A 178 -2.83 -21.53 -10.97
C ASN A 178 -4.22 -21.60 -10.34
N GLN A 179 -4.54 -22.71 -9.67
CA GLN A 179 -5.79 -22.85 -8.92
C GLN A 179 -5.76 -21.98 -7.65
N ILE A 180 -6.93 -21.47 -7.24
CA ILE A 180 -7.12 -20.83 -5.93
C ILE A 180 -7.66 -21.93 -5.03
N LEU A 181 -6.84 -22.41 -4.10
CA LEU A 181 -7.25 -23.38 -3.09
C LEU A 181 -8.14 -22.67 -2.06
N GLU A 182 -9.15 -23.36 -1.55
CA GLU A 182 -10.08 -22.85 -0.52
C GLU A 182 -10.73 -21.51 -0.91
N ALA A 183 -11.21 -21.42 -2.15
CA ALA A 183 -11.84 -20.21 -2.65
C ALA A 183 -13.20 -19.99 -1.96
N GLN A 184 -13.30 -18.90 -1.18
CA GLN A 184 -14.54 -18.47 -0.53
C GLN A 184 -15.18 -17.31 -1.29
N LEU A 185 -16.49 -17.38 -1.52
CA LEU A 185 -17.29 -16.32 -2.12
C LEU A 185 -18.33 -15.80 -1.12
N LYS A 186 -18.41 -14.47 -1.00
CA LYS A 186 -19.44 -13.79 -0.19
C LYS A 186 -20.13 -12.73 -1.04
N VAL A 187 -21.45 -12.73 -1.04
CA VAL A 187 -22.27 -11.79 -1.81
C VAL A 187 -23.11 -10.96 -0.84
N TYR A 188 -23.13 -9.65 -1.06
CA TYR A 188 -23.88 -8.70 -0.24
C TYR A 188 -24.84 -7.89 -1.12
N LEU A 189 -26.10 -7.83 -0.74
CA LEU A 189 -27.09 -6.90 -1.26
C LEU A 189 -27.03 -5.61 -0.42
N LEU A 190 -26.74 -4.50 -1.07
CA LEU A 190 -26.79 -3.18 -0.47
C LEU A 190 -28.14 -2.54 -0.81
N ARG A 191 -28.91 -2.15 0.20
CA ARG A 191 -30.21 -1.50 0.03
C ARG A 191 -30.36 -0.30 0.96
N ASP A 192 -30.89 0.79 0.43
CA ASP A 192 -31.30 1.94 1.23
C ASP A 192 -32.65 1.66 1.89
N GLU A 193 -32.69 1.82 3.21
CA GLU A 193 -33.86 1.57 4.04
C GLU A 193 -34.03 2.69 5.07
N ILE A 194 -35.27 2.92 5.49
CA ILE A 194 -35.58 3.85 6.59
C ILE A 194 -35.84 2.99 7.82
N SER A 195 -35.12 3.28 8.90
CA SER A 195 -35.31 2.58 10.17
C SER A 195 -36.69 2.88 10.76
N GLN A 196 -37.12 2.09 11.75
CA GLN A 196 -38.40 2.31 12.41
C GLN A 196 -38.44 3.67 13.13
N GLU A 197 -37.28 4.20 13.50
CA GLU A 197 -37.04 5.52 14.09
C GLU A 197 -36.96 6.64 13.05
N GLY A 198 -37.20 6.35 11.77
CA GLY A 198 -37.22 7.34 10.69
C GLY A 198 -35.85 7.73 10.14
N GLN A 199 -34.78 7.02 10.50
CA GLN A 199 -33.43 7.31 10.00
C GLN A 199 -33.16 6.60 8.69
N ALA A 200 -32.76 7.34 7.65
CA ALA A 200 -32.30 6.75 6.40
C ALA A 200 -30.92 6.11 6.59
N MET A 201 -30.78 4.84 6.23
CA MET A 201 -29.55 4.06 6.35
C MET A 201 -29.39 3.09 5.19
N ARG A 202 -28.14 2.78 4.84
CA ARG A 202 -27.82 1.73 3.86
C ARG A 202 -27.48 0.44 4.60
N ARG A 203 -28.29 -0.60 4.40
CA ARG A 203 -28.10 -1.91 5.03
C ARG A 203 -27.42 -2.89 4.08
N PHE A 204 -26.57 -3.73 4.67
CA PHE A 204 -25.87 -4.82 4.00
C PHE A 204 -26.55 -6.14 4.38
N TYR A 205 -27.08 -6.84 3.40
CA TYR A 205 -27.67 -8.17 3.56
C TYR A 205 -26.75 -9.18 2.89
N GLN A 206 -26.15 -10.09 3.65
CA GLN A 206 -25.42 -11.20 3.05
C GLN A 206 -26.44 -12.14 2.39
N LEU A 207 -26.24 -12.43 1.10
CA LEU A 207 -27.05 -13.40 0.37
C LEU A 207 -26.47 -14.79 0.57
N ASP A 208 -27.34 -15.75 0.86
CA ASP A 208 -26.94 -17.15 0.94
C ASP A 208 -26.63 -17.68 -0.45
N LEU A 209 -25.50 -18.37 -0.56
CA LEU A 209 -25.07 -19.04 -1.78
C LEU A 209 -25.34 -20.54 -1.64
N ILE A 210 -25.78 -21.18 -2.72
CA ILE A 210 -25.93 -22.64 -2.77
C ILE A 210 -24.59 -23.32 -2.46
N GLN A 211 -23.50 -22.75 -2.98
CA GLN A 211 -22.13 -23.13 -2.63
C GLN A 211 -21.29 -21.87 -2.46
N ASN A 212 -20.75 -21.68 -1.27
CA ASN A 212 -19.91 -20.54 -0.90
C ASN A 212 -18.41 -20.87 -0.89
N GLU A 213 -18.03 -22.14 -0.93
CA GLU A 213 -16.65 -22.61 -0.86
C GLU A 213 -16.34 -23.62 -1.97
N THR A 214 -15.19 -23.44 -2.63
CA THR A 214 -14.61 -24.41 -3.57
C THR A 214 -13.26 -24.86 -3.02
N PRO A 215 -13.04 -26.18 -2.82
CA PRO A 215 -11.77 -26.70 -2.30
C PRO A 215 -10.59 -26.41 -3.24
#